data_AF-A0A7Y1Z9I3-F1
#
_entry.id   AF-A0A7Y1Z9I3-F1
#
_cell.length_a   1.000
_cell.length_b   1.000
_cell.length_c   1.000
_cell.angle_alpha   90.00
_cell.angle_beta   90.00
_cell.angle_gamma   90.00
#
_symmetry.space_group_name_H-M   'P 1'
#
loop_
_entity.id
_entity.type
_entity.pdbx_description
1 polymer ?
#
loop_
_entity_poly.entity_id
_entity_poly.type
_entity_poly.pdbx_seq_one_letter_code
_entity_poly.pdbx_strand_id
1 'polypeptide(L)'
;MKKIIKIVAFSFVILLGTSTLSAQELTQNQDRPEVVAKQQVAALSDVLDLNGDQQRAVFRALVSKESNYRKNVNGKDLNNATVLANKKKYDATLDAAMKKTLSKSQYEKWLSLKDQ
;
A
#
# COMPACT_ATOMS: atom_id res chain seq x y z
N MET A 1 29.02 -0.31 24.43
CA MET A 1 27.85 0.45 24.94
C MET A 1 26.59 -0.07 24.24
N LYS A 2 25.55 -0.33 25.02
CA LYS A 2 24.43 -1.24 24.70
C LYS A 2 23.53 -0.63 23.62
N LYS A 3 23.29 -1.37 22.54
CA LYS A 3 22.45 -0.98 21.41
C LYS A 3 21.00 -0.88 21.89
N ILE A 4 20.47 0.33 21.95
CA ILE A 4 19.10 0.59 22.39
C ILE A 4 18.14 0.19 21.27
N ILE A 5 17.33 -0.80 21.62
CA ILE A 5 16.11 -1.31 20.99
C ILE A 5 15.28 -0.18 20.37
N LYS A 6 14.91 -0.35 19.09
CA LYS A 6 13.61 0.09 18.55
C LYS A 6 13.10 -0.99 17.60
N ILE A 7 12.66 -2.12 18.17
CA ILE A 7 11.79 -3.06 17.48
C ILE A 7 10.43 -2.36 17.42
N VAL A 8 10.17 -1.63 16.34
CA VAL A 8 8.81 -1.24 15.99
C VAL A 8 8.21 -2.47 15.32
N ALA A 9 7.54 -3.31 16.10
CA ALA A 9 6.66 -4.32 15.55
C ALA A 9 5.49 -3.57 14.90
N PHE A 10 5.52 -3.43 13.58
CA PHE A 10 4.43 -2.81 12.82
C PHE A 10 3.53 -3.94 12.31
N SER A 11 2.61 -4.37 13.16
CA SER A 11 1.50 -5.21 12.72
C SER A 11 0.57 -4.37 11.85
N PHE A 12 0.57 -4.65 10.54
CA PHE A 12 -0.46 -4.17 9.61
C PHE A 12 -1.79 -4.91 9.86
N VAL A 13 -2.29 -4.87 11.09
CA VAL A 13 -3.68 -5.22 11.38
C VAL A 13 -4.46 -3.93 11.21
N ILE A 14 -5.05 -3.74 10.03
CA ILE A 14 -6.08 -2.72 9.84
C ILE A 14 -7.30 -3.22 10.63
N LEU A 15 -7.30 -2.94 11.93
CA LEU A 15 -8.41 -3.21 12.82
C LEU A 15 -9.49 -2.15 12.54
N LEU A 16 -10.56 -2.57 11.89
CA LEU A 16 -11.81 -1.84 11.79
C LEU A 16 -12.31 -1.50 13.20
N GLY A 17 -12.27 -0.22 13.58
CA GLY A 17 -12.86 0.23 14.84
C GLY A 17 -12.60 1.70 15.13
N THR A 18 -13.58 2.57 14.84
CA THR A 18 -14.29 3.40 15.84
C THR A 18 -15.16 4.50 15.20
N SER A 19 -16.30 4.73 15.85
CA SER A 19 -17.26 5.84 15.75
C SER A 19 -18.33 5.80 14.63
N THR A 20 -19.59 5.72 15.09
CA THR A 20 -20.78 5.21 14.39
C THR A 20 -21.74 6.31 13.90
N LEU A 21 -21.28 7.53 13.63
CA LEU A 21 -22.15 8.63 13.15
C LEU A 21 -21.70 9.29 11.84
N SER A 22 -20.51 8.95 11.31
CA SER A 22 -20.01 9.39 9.98
C SER A 22 -19.86 8.22 8.99
N ALA A 23 -20.35 7.02 9.33
CA ALA A 23 -20.03 5.79 8.62
C ALA A 23 -20.61 5.73 7.19
N GLN A 24 -21.77 6.31 6.92
CA GLN A 24 -22.45 6.11 5.64
C GLN A 24 -21.78 6.85 4.45
N GLU A 25 -21.24 8.06 4.68
CA GLU A 25 -20.42 8.78 3.67
C GLU A 25 -18.96 8.30 3.65
N LEU A 26 -18.44 7.83 4.79
CA LEU A 26 -17.07 7.33 4.90
C LEU A 26 -16.89 5.97 4.21
N THR A 27 -17.87 5.06 4.31
CA THR A 27 -17.83 3.76 3.62
C THR A 27 -17.81 3.94 2.10
N GLN A 28 -18.63 4.84 1.55
CA GLN A 28 -18.65 5.10 0.11
C GLN A 28 -17.34 5.74 -0.39
N ASN A 29 -16.70 6.60 0.42
CA ASN A 29 -15.44 7.25 0.05
C ASN A 29 -14.21 6.36 0.25
N GLN A 30 -14.21 5.45 1.23
CA GLN A 30 -13.09 4.52 1.45
C GLN A 30 -12.96 3.44 0.36
N ASP A 31 -14.01 3.21 -0.44
CA ASP A 31 -13.95 2.33 -1.62
C ASP A 31 -13.25 2.94 -2.84
N ARG A 32 -12.83 4.22 -2.74
CA ARG A 32 -12.15 4.91 -3.83
C ARG A 32 -10.65 4.57 -3.83
N PRO A 33 -10.09 4.09 -4.96
CA PRO A 33 -8.67 3.77 -5.09
C PRO A 33 -7.77 4.94 -4.72
N GLU A 34 -8.22 6.17 -4.97
CA GLU A 34 -7.49 7.39 -4.62
C GLU A 34 -7.42 7.63 -3.11
N VAL A 35 -8.48 7.31 -2.37
CA VAL A 35 -8.50 7.49 -0.91
C VAL A 35 -7.57 6.48 -0.25
N VAL A 36 -7.66 5.21 -0.65
CA VAL A 36 -6.78 4.15 -0.18
C VAL A 36 -5.31 4.45 -0.54
N ALA A 37 -5.04 4.81 -1.80
CA ALA A 37 -3.70 5.16 -2.24
C ALA A 37 -3.13 6.38 -1.49
N LYS A 38 -3.94 7.40 -1.19
CA LYS A 38 -3.50 8.58 -0.44
C LYS A 38 -3.06 8.22 0.98
N GLN A 39 -3.82 7.35 1.66
CA GLN A 39 -3.45 6.84 2.99
C GLN A 39 -2.15 6.03 2.95
N GLN A 40 -2.01 5.15 1.96
CA GLN A 40 -0.79 4.37 1.78
C GLN A 40 0.43 5.26 1.47
N VAL A 41 0.28 6.28 0.61
CA VAL A 41 1.37 7.24 0.34
C VAL A 41 1.76 8.00 1.60
N ALA A 42 0.81 8.44 2.42
CA ALA A 42 1.12 9.12 3.67
C ALA A 42 1.99 8.23 4.58
N ALA A 43 1.58 6.98 4.79
CA ALA A 43 2.35 6.02 5.58
C ALA A 43 3.73 5.73 4.98
N LEU A 44 3.83 5.56 3.66
CA LEU A 44 5.11 5.33 2.98
C LEU A 44 5.99 6.57 2.98
N SER A 45 5.43 7.78 2.99
CA SER A 45 6.19 9.03 3.00
C SER A 45 6.96 9.19 4.29
N ASP A 46 6.33 8.90 5.42
CA ASP A 46 6.97 8.97 6.74
C ASP A 46 8.06 7.91 6.89
N VAL A 47 7.83 6.71 6.34
CA VAL A 47 8.78 5.59 6.50
C VAL A 47 9.93 5.67 5.50
N LEU A 48 9.68 6.06 4.26
CA LEU A 48 10.69 6.07 3.19
C LEU A 48 11.29 7.45 2.95
N ASP A 49 10.83 8.48 3.68
CA ASP A 49 11.23 9.87 3.47
C ASP A 49 11.04 10.29 2.00
N LEU A 50 9.83 10.08 1.49
CA LEU A 50 9.51 10.35 0.09
C LEU A 50 9.47 11.86 -0.16
N ASN A 51 10.23 12.33 -1.15
CA ASN A 51 10.09 13.70 -1.64
C ASN A 51 8.81 13.88 -2.47
N GLY A 52 8.45 15.13 -2.77
CA GLY A 52 7.18 15.44 -3.45
C GLY A 52 7.00 14.76 -4.82
N ASP A 53 8.06 14.57 -5.61
CA ASP A 53 7.98 13.86 -6.89
C ASP A 53 7.75 12.36 -6.68
N GLN A 54 8.47 11.77 -5.73
CA GLN A 54 8.31 10.37 -5.35
C GLN A 54 6.91 10.10 -4.82
N GLN A 55 6.38 10.96 -3.94
CA GLN A 55 5.01 10.85 -3.43
C GLN A 55 3.98 10.83 -4.57
N ARG A 56 4.10 11.73 -5.55
CA ARG A 56 3.20 11.76 -6.71
C ARG A 56 3.32 10.51 -7.58
N ALA A 57 4.52 10.01 -7.81
CA ALA A 57 4.74 8.81 -8.61
C ALA A 57 4.22 7.54 -7.90
N VAL A 58 4.52 7.38 -6.61
CA VAL A 58 4.00 6.31 -5.76
C VAL A 58 2.48 6.36 -5.70
N PHE A 59 1.89 7.55 -5.52
CA PHE A 59 0.44 7.74 -5.53
C PHE A 59 -0.21 7.19 -6.80
N ARG A 60 0.29 7.57 -7.98
CA ARG A 60 -0.27 7.09 -9.26
C ARG A 60 -0.14 5.56 -9.41
N ALA A 61 0.99 5.00 -8.97
CA ALA A 61 1.21 3.56 -9.00
C ALA A 61 0.22 2.81 -8.08
N LEU A 62 0.00 3.33 -6.88
CA LEU A 62 -0.95 2.76 -5.92
C LEU A 62 -2.40 2.91 -6.38
N VAL A 63 -2.81 4.05 -6.93
CA VAL A 63 -4.16 4.22 -7.51
C VAL A 63 -4.41 3.18 -8.61
N SER A 64 -3.42 2.94 -9.47
CA SER A 64 -3.52 1.92 -10.51
C SER A 64 -3.66 0.51 -9.91
N LYS A 65 -2.84 0.17 -8.91
CA LYS A 65 -2.95 -1.12 -8.20
C LYS A 65 -4.32 -1.29 -7.55
N GLU A 66 -4.75 -0.33 -6.74
CA GLU A 66 -6.03 -0.40 -5.99
C GLU A 66 -7.24 -0.48 -6.93
N SER A 67 -7.23 0.27 -8.04
CA SER A 67 -8.29 0.19 -9.06
C SER A 67 -8.35 -1.18 -9.71
N ASN A 68 -7.20 -1.78 -10.02
CA ASN A 68 -7.13 -3.12 -10.58
C ASN A 68 -7.51 -4.20 -9.57
N TYR A 69 -7.05 -4.08 -8.33
CA TYR A 69 -7.39 -4.97 -7.22
C TYR A 69 -8.89 -4.98 -6.97
N ARG A 70 -9.52 -3.81 -6.90
CA ARG A 70 -10.97 -3.70 -6.75
C ARG A 70 -11.74 -4.43 -7.84
N LYS A 71 -11.29 -4.33 -9.10
CA LYS A 71 -11.96 -4.96 -10.25
C LYS A 71 -11.72 -6.47 -10.35
N ASN A 72 -10.55 -6.94 -9.91
CA ASN A 72 -10.03 -8.25 -10.32
C ASN A 72 -9.57 -9.16 -9.17
N VAL A 73 -9.48 -8.65 -7.95
CA VAL A 73 -8.90 -9.38 -6.80
C VAL A 73 -9.80 -9.29 -5.56
N ASN A 74 -10.16 -8.08 -5.13
CA ASN A 74 -10.93 -7.88 -3.90
C ASN A 74 -12.31 -8.55 -4.00
N GLY A 75 -12.70 -9.28 -2.96
CA GLY A 75 -13.97 -10.01 -2.92
C GLY A 75 -14.07 -11.22 -3.86
N LYS A 76 -12.97 -11.60 -4.55
CA LYS A 76 -12.91 -12.78 -5.42
C LYS A 76 -12.15 -13.92 -4.75
N ASP A 77 -12.36 -15.13 -5.24
CA ASP A 77 -11.64 -16.31 -4.78
C ASP A 77 -10.15 -16.24 -5.15
N LEU A 78 -9.28 -16.18 -4.14
CA LEU A 78 -7.83 -16.10 -4.31
C LEU A 78 -7.21 -17.44 -4.75
N ASN A 79 -7.94 -18.55 -4.66
CA ASN A 79 -7.50 -19.84 -5.19
C ASN A 79 -7.79 -19.99 -6.70
N ASN A 80 -8.59 -19.09 -7.27
CA ASN A 80 -8.81 -19.06 -8.71
C ASN A 80 -7.53 -18.63 -9.44
N ALA A 81 -7.10 -19.43 -10.42
CA ALA A 81 -5.86 -19.20 -11.16
C ALA A 81 -5.79 -17.82 -11.84
N THR A 82 -6.91 -17.32 -12.37
CA THR A 82 -6.99 -15.99 -13.00
C THR A 82 -6.85 -14.87 -11.97
N VAL A 83 -7.50 -15.00 -10.81
CA VAL A 83 -7.40 -14.02 -9.71
C VAL A 83 -5.97 -13.97 -9.17
N LEU A 84 -5.34 -15.14 -8.97
CA LEU A 84 -3.95 -15.24 -8.54
C LEU A 84 -2.98 -14.62 -9.56
N ALA A 85 -3.17 -14.90 -10.85
CA ALA A 85 -2.37 -14.33 -11.93
C ALA A 85 -2.52 -12.79 -11.99
N ASN A 86 -3.75 -12.28 -11.86
CA ASN A 86 -4.03 -10.85 -11.79
C ASN A 86 -3.35 -10.19 -10.59
N LYS A 87 -3.48 -10.77 -9.40
CA LYS A 87 -2.81 -10.28 -8.19
C LYS A 87 -1.30 -10.15 -8.41
N LYS A 88 -0.65 -11.24 -8.87
CA LYS A 88 0.79 -11.27 -9.17
C LYS A 88 1.19 -10.20 -10.19
N LYS A 89 0.41 -10.03 -11.26
CA LYS A 89 0.65 -9.03 -12.30
C LYS A 89 0.63 -7.61 -11.74
N TYR A 90 -0.38 -7.28 -10.94
CA TYR A 90 -0.54 -5.93 -10.39
C TYR A 90 0.48 -5.64 -9.30
N ASP A 91 0.85 -6.63 -8.49
CA ASP A 91 1.97 -6.50 -7.54
C ASP A 91 3.30 -6.27 -8.26
N ALA A 92 3.61 -7.07 -9.29
CA ALA A 92 4.82 -6.87 -10.09
C ALA A 92 4.87 -5.49 -10.78
N THR A 93 3.71 -4.97 -11.21
CA THR A 93 3.60 -3.63 -11.79
C THR A 93 3.90 -2.55 -10.76
N LEU A 94 3.36 -2.67 -9.53
CA LEU A 94 3.72 -1.78 -8.44
C LEU A 94 5.21 -1.87 -8.13
N ASP A 95 5.75 -3.07 -8.02
CA ASP A 95 7.16 -3.30 -7.68
C ASP A 95 8.11 -2.63 -8.68
N ALA A 96 7.83 -2.76 -9.97
CA ALA A 96 8.59 -2.09 -11.02
C ALA A 96 8.50 -0.56 -10.89
N ALA A 97 7.33 -0.02 -10.57
CA ALA A 97 7.13 1.42 -10.39
C ALA A 97 7.89 1.94 -9.14
N MET A 98 7.84 1.20 -8.04
CA MET A 98 8.57 1.54 -6.81
C MET A 98 10.08 1.51 -7.06
N LYS A 99 10.59 0.48 -7.74
CA LYS A 99 12.02 0.36 -8.09
C LYS A 99 12.53 1.52 -8.94
N LYS A 100 11.70 2.03 -9.85
CA LYS A 100 12.04 3.17 -10.72
C LYS A 100 11.97 4.52 -9.98
N THR A 101 11.10 4.63 -8.98
CA THR A 101 10.78 5.90 -8.31
C THR A 101 11.66 6.14 -7.08
N LEU A 102 11.92 5.09 -6.33
CA LEU A 102 12.67 5.16 -5.07
C LEU A 102 14.18 5.19 -5.34
N SER A 103 14.92 5.82 -4.43
CA SER A 103 16.37 5.62 -4.37
C SER A 103 16.68 4.18 -3.97
N LYS A 104 17.94 3.75 -4.14
CA LYS A 104 18.35 2.39 -3.76
C LYS A 104 18.05 2.07 -2.29
N SER A 105 18.40 2.98 -1.37
CA SER A 105 18.16 2.78 0.07
C SER A 105 16.68 2.77 0.43
N GLN A 106 15.88 3.64 -0.21
CA GLN A 106 14.43 3.66 -0.04
C GLN A 106 13.79 2.38 -0.57
N TYR A 107 14.25 1.87 -1.71
CA TYR A 107 13.74 0.64 -2.30
C TYR A 107 14.07 -0.58 -1.45
N GLU A 108 15.30 -0.69 -0.95
CA GLU A 108 15.70 -1.75 -0.02
C GLU A 108 14.87 -1.71 1.27
N LYS A 109 14.64 -0.50 1.83
CA LYS A 109 13.74 -0.33 2.98
C LYS A 109 12.31 -0.77 2.65
N TRP A 110 11.79 -0.38 1.49
CA TRP A 110 10.45 -0.78 1.06
C TRP A 110 10.32 -2.30 0.86
N LEU A 111 11.32 -2.99 0.33
CA LEU A 111 11.33 -4.46 0.26
C LEU A 111 11.23 -5.08 1.66
N SER A 112 11.98 -4.56 2.63
CA SER A 112 11.92 -5.06 4.02
C SER A 112 10.55 -4.88 4.69
N LEU A 113 9.71 -3.95 4.21
CA LEU A 113 8.33 -3.77 4.70
C LEU A 113 7.36 -4.78 4.07
N LYS A 114 7.70 -5.38 2.92
CA LYS A 114 6.86 -6.36 2.22
C LYS A 114 7.06 -7.78 2.71
N ASP A 115 8.24 -8.07 3.24
CA ASP A 115 8.63 -9.41 3.71
C ASP A 115 8.26 -9.66 5.19
N GLN A 116 7.59 -8.70 5.84
CA GLN A 116 7.02 -8.79 7.18
C GLN A 116 5.52 -9.09 7.13
#